data_AF-A0A9D4KKA0-F1
#
_entry.id   AF-A0A9D4KKA0-F1
#
_cell.length_a   1.000
_cell.length_b   1.000
_cell.length_c   1.000
_cell.angle_alpha   90.00
_cell.angle_beta   90.00
_cell.angle_gamma   90.00
#
_symmetry.space_group_name_H-M   'P 1'
#
loop_
_entity.id
_entity.type
_entity.pdbx_description
1 polymer ?
#
loop_
_entity_poly.entity_id
_entity_poly.type
_entity_poly.pdbx_seq_one_letter_code
_entity_poly.pdbx_strand_id
1 'polypeptide(L)'
;MQLMCRAARRKKFVWRLLFFVVPFLYLLLTFPYRYHFKHSNVTSACVIPNLNPFDPSIMKFVWDPVPIVCDTSPVVLYSDESGVVRYNASALTIMNIDLKQIDCEYRILRRNTDDKSVYFEPPVSIKPPHKVNSDFFHLTCTDLRGNAIFDKLMTSVAKQLTKRSVPVQGESADQLSVFMFGLDSVSRSTSIRKLPRTIRFLTEELRAYDFKGYMKVW
;
A
#
# COMPACT_ATOMS: atom_id res chain seq x y z
N MET A 1 -36.27 -66.58 20.03
CA MET A 1 -34.83 -66.26 19.85
C MET A 1 -34.41 -65.87 18.41
N GLN A 2 -35.33 -65.66 17.45
CA GLN A 2 -34.96 -65.28 16.06
C GLN A 2 -35.13 -63.77 15.75
N LEU A 3 -36.03 -63.07 16.44
CA LEU A 3 -36.31 -61.63 16.21
C LEU A 3 -35.16 -60.71 16.67
N MET A 4 -34.50 -60.99 17.79
CA MET A 4 -33.39 -60.17 18.29
C MET A 4 -32.14 -60.24 17.39
N CYS A 5 -31.93 -61.35 16.69
CA CYS A 5 -30.76 -61.55 15.82
C CYS A 5 -30.88 -60.76 14.49
N ARG A 6 -32.12 -60.58 13.98
CA ARG A 6 -32.39 -59.73 12.79
C ARG A 6 -32.21 -58.23 13.09
N ALA A 7 -32.66 -57.76 14.24
CA ALA A 7 -32.49 -56.35 14.64
C ALA A 7 -31.02 -55.96 14.84
N ALA A 8 -30.23 -56.85 15.44
CA ALA A 8 -28.78 -56.65 15.60
C ALA A 8 -28.02 -56.65 14.26
N ARG A 9 -28.41 -57.50 13.30
CA ARG A 9 -27.87 -57.47 11.92
C ARG A 9 -28.24 -56.20 11.17
N ARG A 10 -29.49 -55.72 11.30
CA ARG A 10 -29.92 -54.45 10.68
C ARG A 10 -29.16 -53.26 11.24
N LYS A 11 -28.99 -53.18 12.57
CA LYS A 11 -28.18 -52.12 13.20
C LYS A 11 -26.72 -52.18 12.74
N LYS A 12 -26.09 -53.36 12.70
CA LYS A 12 -24.72 -53.52 12.19
C LYS A 12 -24.58 -53.15 10.71
N PHE A 13 -25.60 -53.43 9.88
CA PHE A 13 -25.62 -53.05 8.47
C PHE A 13 -25.74 -51.53 8.30
N VAL A 14 -26.66 -50.89 9.03
CA VAL A 14 -26.83 -49.43 9.01
C VAL A 14 -25.57 -48.71 9.49
N TRP A 15 -24.93 -49.23 10.55
CA TRP A 15 -23.69 -48.65 11.08
C TRP A 15 -22.54 -48.80 10.09
N ARG A 16 -22.42 -49.95 9.40
CA ARG A 16 -21.46 -50.12 8.31
C ARG A 16 -21.75 -49.18 7.14
N LEU A 17 -23.02 -49.02 6.76
CA LEU A 17 -23.40 -48.11 5.68
C LEU A 17 -23.02 -46.66 6.02
N LEU A 18 -23.32 -46.20 7.24
CA LEU A 18 -22.92 -44.87 7.71
C LEU A 18 -21.39 -44.71 7.74
N PHE A 19 -20.67 -45.73 8.20
CA PHE A 19 -19.21 -45.70 8.29
C PHE A 19 -18.50 -45.57 6.92
N PHE A 20 -19.14 -46.00 5.83
CA PHE A 20 -18.56 -45.85 4.48
C PHE A 20 -19.16 -44.67 3.71
N VAL A 21 -20.48 -44.45 3.80
CA VAL A 21 -21.17 -43.44 3.00
C VAL A 21 -20.89 -42.02 3.50
N VAL A 22 -20.85 -41.81 4.82
CA VAL A 22 -20.62 -40.47 5.39
C VAL A 22 -19.22 -39.95 5.08
N PRO A 23 -18.11 -40.68 5.33
CA PRO A 23 -16.79 -40.20 4.94
C PRO A 23 -16.61 -40.10 3.43
N PHE A 24 -17.26 -40.94 2.62
CA PHE A 24 -17.22 -40.82 1.16
C PHE A 24 -17.91 -39.55 0.65
N LEU A 25 -19.11 -39.22 1.18
CA LEU A 25 -19.79 -37.96 0.89
C LEU A 25 -18.98 -36.75 1.39
N TYR A 26 -18.39 -36.85 2.58
CA TYR A 26 -17.51 -35.81 3.10
C TYR A 26 -16.28 -35.60 2.19
N LEU A 27 -15.67 -36.68 1.71
CA LEU A 27 -14.55 -36.62 0.77
C LEU A 27 -14.98 -35.94 -0.54
N LEU A 28 -16.13 -36.32 -1.11
CA LEU A 28 -16.66 -35.71 -2.33
C LEU A 28 -16.97 -34.21 -2.17
N LEU A 29 -17.46 -33.79 -1.00
CA LEU A 29 -17.78 -32.40 -0.70
C LEU A 29 -16.55 -31.55 -0.34
N THR A 30 -15.47 -32.19 0.13
CA THR A 30 -14.24 -31.51 0.55
C THR A 30 -13.09 -31.63 -0.45
N PHE A 31 -13.19 -32.51 -1.46
CA PHE A 31 -12.24 -32.53 -2.54
C PHE A 31 -12.25 -31.16 -3.23
N PRO A 32 -11.12 -30.44 -3.24
CA PRO A 32 -11.06 -29.20 -3.99
C PRO A 32 -11.30 -29.55 -5.46
N TYR A 33 -12.25 -28.86 -6.09
CA TYR A 33 -12.36 -28.91 -7.54
C TYR A 33 -10.97 -28.54 -8.09
N ARG A 34 -10.32 -29.46 -8.79
CA ARG A 34 -9.10 -29.10 -9.52
C ARG A 34 -9.57 -28.47 -10.82
N TYR A 35 -9.65 -27.15 -10.86
CA TYR A 35 -9.72 -26.44 -12.12
C TYR A 35 -8.39 -26.65 -12.85
N HIS A 36 -8.34 -27.68 -13.68
CA HIS A 36 -7.29 -27.81 -14.67
C HIS A 36 -7.68 -26.91 -15.85
N PHE A 37 -7.08 -25.72 -15.89
CA PHE A 37 -7.12 -24.87 -17.07
C PHE A 37 -6.31 -25.56 -18.18
N LYS A 38 -6.94 -26.49 -18.90
CA LYS A 38 -6.39 -27.04 -20.13
C LYS A 38 -6.66 -26.04 -21.24
N HIS A 39 -5.64 -25.32 -21.66
CA HIS A 39 -5.71 -24.55 -22.88
C HIS A 39 -5.72 -25.54 -24.05
N SER A 40 -6.88 -25.72 -24.69
CA SER A 40 -7.10 -26.74 -25.72
C SER A 40 -6.29 -26.48 -27.00
N ASN A 41 -5.81 -25.25 -27.20
CA ASN A 41 -5.10 -24.86 -28.41
C ASN A 41 -3.96 -23.85 -28.12
N VAL A 42 -2.80 -24.38 -27.71
CA VAL A 42 -1.62 -23.58 -27.33
C VAL A 42 -1.01 -22.78 -28.49
N THR A 43 -1.40 -23.09 -29.73
CA THR A 43 -0.97 -22.35 -30.94
C THR A 43 -1.98 -21.28 -31.39
N SER A 44 -3.16 -21.22 -30.77
CA SER A 44 -4.14 -20.18 -31.10
C SER A 44 -3.75 -18.82 -30.53
N ALA A 45 -4.22 -17.75 -31.18
CA ALA A 45 -4.03 -16.39 -30.67
C ALA A 45 -4.72 -16.26 -29.30
N CYS A 46 -3.97 -15.76 -28.30
CA CYS A 46 -4.53 -15.49 -26.98
C CYS A 46 -5.58 -14.39 -27.06
N VAL A 47 -6.84 -14.75 -26.87
CA VAL A 47 -7.94 -13.79 -26.79
C VAL A 47 -8.09 -13.34 -25.35
N ILE A 48 -7.65 -12.12 -25.05
CA ILE A 48 -7.81 -11.54 -23.71
C ILE A 48 -9.29 -11.13 -23.52
N PRO A 49 -9.99 -11.67 -22.51
CA PRO A 49 -11.39 -11.32 -22.26
C PRO A 49 -11.52 -9.87 -21.78
N ASN A 50 -12.57 -9.20 -22.22
CA ASN A 50 -12.94 -7.89 -21.68
C ASN A 50 -13.77 -8.06 -20.40
N LEU A 51 -13.11 -7.97 -19.24
CA LEU A 51 -13.75 -8.13 -17.94
C LEU A 51 -14.56 -6.88 -17.56
N ASN A 52 -15.80 -7.07 -17.10
CA ASN A 52 -16.59 -5.99 -16.50
C ASN A 52 -16.07 -5.69 -15.07
N PRO A 53 -15.52 -4.50 -14.79
CA PRO A 53 -15.03 -4.16 -13.45
C PRO A 53 -16.12 -4.16 -12.37
N PHE A 54 -17.39 -4.04 -12.75
CA PHE A 54 -18.54 -3.96 -11.85
C PHE A 54 -19.41 -5.23 -11.86
N ASP A 55 -18.84 -6.35 -12.30
CA ASP A 55 -19.57 -7.62 -12.30
C ASP A 55 -20.06 -8.00 -10.88
N PRO A 56 -21.35 -8.34 -10.71
CA PRO A 56 -21.91 -8.69 -9.39
C PRO A 56 -21.16 -9.82 -8.67
N SER A 57 -20.56 -10.75 -9.42
CA SER A 57 -19.77 -11.85 -8.86
C SER A 57 -18.52 -11.39 -8.12
N ILE A 58 -17.96 -10.22 -8.48
CA ILE A 58 -16.78 -9.63 -7.88
C ILE A 58 -17.14 -8.52 -6.88
N MET A 59 -18.22 -7.77 -7.14
CA MET A 59 -18.61 -6.65 -6.29
C MET A 59 -18.84 -7.04 -4.82
N LYS A 60 -19.25 -8.29 -4.55
CA LYS A 60 -19.37 -8.83 -3.19
C LYS A 60 -18.05 -8.87 -2.40
N PHE A 61 -16.90 -8.79 -3.07
CA PHE A 61 -15.57 -8.76 -2.45
C PHE A 61 -14.96 -7.36 -2.42
N VAL A 62 -15.61 -6.37 -3.03
CA VAL A 62 -15.15 -4.99 -3.04
C VAL A 62 -15.69 -4.30 -1.80
N TRP A 63 -14.80 -3.78 -0.97
CA TRP A 63 -15.14 -3.02 0.22
C TRP A 63 -14.49 -1.64 0.15
N ASP A 64 -15.05 -0.68 0.87
CA ASP A 64 -14.50 0.67 1.02
C ASP A 64 -13.87 0.81 2.40
N PRO A 65 -12.58 1.21 2.47
CA PRO A 65 -11.96 1.46 3.76
C PRO A 65 -12.57 2.68 4.42
N VAL A 66 -12.61 2.64 5.75
CA VAL A 66 -12.97 3.81 6.55
C VAL A 66 -12.01 4.96 6.16
N PRO A 67 -12.53 6.17 5.89
CA PRO A 67 -11.69 7.30 5.54
C PRO A 67 -10.61 7.53 6.60
N ILE A 68 -9.40 7.85 6.14
CA ILE A 68 -8.30 8.23 7.02
C ILE A 68 -8.68 9.54 7.69
N VAL A 69 -8.78 9.53 9.02
CA VAL A 69 -8.96 10.75 9.82
C VAL A 69 -7.59 11.39 9.99
N CYS A 70 -7.36 12.50 9.30
CA CYS A 70 -6.11 13.24 9.39
C CYS A 70 -6.02 13.99 10.74
N ASP A 71 -4.83 14.00 11.32
CA ASP A 71 -4.50 14.85 12.46
C ASP A 71 -4.61 16.32 12.06
N THR A 72 -5.51 17.06 12.72
CA THR A 72 -5.76 18.48 12.47
C THR A 72 -4.85 19.39 13.28
N SER A 73 -3.90 18.83 14.04
CA SER A 73 -2.94 19.62 14.82
C SER A 73 -2.11 20.53 13.89
N PRO A 74 -1.84 21.78 14.31
CA PRO A 74 -1.01 22.68 13.52
C PRO A 74 0.37 22.08 13.21
N VAL A 75 0.79 22.19 11.95
CA VAL A 75 2.13 21.73 11.53
C VAL A 75 3.16 22.74 12.03
N VAL A 76 3.78 22.45 13.17
CA VAL A 76 4.78 23.33 13.83
C VAL A 76 6.06 23.47 13.02
N LEU A 77 6.49 22.38 12.37
CA LEU A 77 7.71 22.31 11.56
C LEU A 77 7.41 21.73 10.18
N TYR A 78 8.04 22.28 9.17
CA TYR A 78 7.97 21.79 7.80
C TYR A 78 9.34 21.83 7.14
N SER A 79 9.53 20.98 6.11
CA SER A 79 10.70 21.03 5.23
C SER A 79 10.33 21.84 3.99
N ASP A 80 11.14 22.84 3.65
CA ASP A 80 10.95 23.60 2.40
C ASP A 80 11.46 22.84 1.16
N GLU A 81 11.26 23.43 -0.01
CA GLU A 81 11.68 22.87 -1.31
C GLU A 81 13.21 22.65 -1.43
N SER A 82 13.98 23.32 -0.58
CA SER A 82 15.44 23.18 -0.50
C SER A 82 15.90 22.11 0.50
N GLY A 83 14.95 21.47 1.19
CA GLY A 83 15.16 20.46 2.22
C GLY A 83 15.57 21.06 3.58
N VAL A 84 15.27 22.33 3.81
CA VAL A 84 15.57 23.03 5.07
C VAL A 84 14.34 22.97 5.97
N VAL A 85 14.53 22.45 7.18
CA VAL A 85 13.51 22.41 8.23
C VAL A 85 13.34 23.82 8.80
N ARG A 86 12.09 24.29 8.87
CA ARG A 86 11.71 25.62 9.36
C ARG A 86 10.53 25.56 10.30
N TYR A 87 10.45 26.53 11.20
CA TYR A 87 9.27 26.78 12.01
C TYR A 87 8.14 27.36 11.17
N ASN A 88 6.92 26.90 11.45
CA ASN A 88 5.70 27.55 11.00
C ASN A 88 5.27 28.59 12.04
N ALA A 89 5.55 29.86 11.76
CA ALA A 89 5.25 30.96 12.66
C ALA A 89 3.75 31.01 13.05
N SER A 90 2.86 30.81 12.08
CA SER A 90 1.42 30.81 12.31
C SER A 90 0.98 29.70 13.25
N ALA A 91 1.54 28.49 13.11
CA ALA A 91 1.26 27.37 14.00
C ALA A 91 1.75 27.65 15.44
N LEU A 92 2.95 28.21 15.58
CA LEU A 92 3.49 28.58 16.89
C LEU A 92 2.65 29.66 17.59
N THR A 93 2.14 30.64 16.84
CA THR A 93 1.22 31.66 17.39
C THR A 93 -0.10 31.04 17.84
N ILE A 94 -0.71 30.16 17.04
CA ILE A 94 -1.97 29.47 17.39
C ILE A 94 -1.80 28.63 18.66
N MET A 95 -0.64 27.99 18.81
CA MET A 95 -0.32 27.15 19.97
C MET A 95 0.23 27.93 21.17
N ASN A 96 0.44 29.25 21.02
CA ASN A 96 1.03 30.14 22.04
C ASN A 96 2.38 29.63 22.58
N ILE A 97 3.28 29.22 21.67
CA ILE A 97 4.60 28.67 22.02
C ILE A 97 5.70 29.67 21.65
N ASP A 98 6.55 30.01 22.62
CA ASP A 98 7.77 30.77 22.40
C ASP A 98 8.89 29.84 21.93
N LEU A 99 9.60 30.23 20.87
CA LEU A 99 10.77 29.53 20.33
C LEU A 99 11.86 29.27 21.38
N LYS A 100 11.97 30.11 22.40
CA LYS A 100 12.94 29.93 23.50
C LYS A 100 12.60 28.77 24.43
N GLN A 101 11.38 28.24 24.34
CA GLN A 101 10.87 27.18 25.20
C GLN A 101 10.74 25.83 24.49
N ILE A 102 11.33 25.71 23.29
CA ILE A 102 11.29 24.50 22.48
C ILE A 102 12.70 24.00 22.26
N ASP A 103 12.92 22.74 22.60
CA ASP A 103 14.10 22.01 22.19
C ASP A 103 13.71 20.97 21.14
N CYS A 104 14.45 20.95 20.03
CA CYS A 104 14.19 20.06 18.90
C CYS A 104 15.40 19.17 18.63
N GLU A 105 15.14 17.93 18.26
CA GLU A 105 16.14 16.99 17.80
C GLU A 105 15.60 16.16 16.63
N TYR A 106 16.52 15.68 15.79
CA TYR A 106 16.16 14.73 14.74
C TYR A 106 17.02 13.48 14.80
N ARG A 107 16.48 12.40 14.27
CA ARG A 107 17.14 11.11 14.10
C ARG A 107 17.01 10.65 12.66
N ILE A 108 18.12 10.39 11.99
CA ILE A 108 18.08 9.87 10.62
C ILE A 108 17.57 8.43 10.64
N LEU A 109 16.61 8.12 9.77
CA LEU A 109 16.11 6.77 9.57
C LEU A 109 16.93 6.09 8.46
N ARG A 110 17.58 4.98 8.78
CA ARG A 110 18.34 4.16 7.84
C ARG A 110 17.67 2.81 7.64
N ARG A 111 17.70 2.32 6.40
CA ARG A 111 17.41 0.91 6.12
C ARG A 111 18.61 0.08 6.53
N ASN A 112 18.34 -1.10 7.08
CA ASN A 112 19.37 -2.10 7.29
C ASN A 112 19.77 -2.75 5.95
N THR A 113 20.64 -3.75 5.98
CA THR A 113 20.98 -4.54 4.79
C THR A 113 19.84 -5.42 4.29
N ASP A 114 18.79 -5.60 5.09
CA ASP A 114 17.60 -6.35 4.71
C ASP A 114 16.44 -5.42 4.24
N ASP A 115 15.41 -6.02 3.67
CA ASP A 115 14.25 -5.29 3.14
C ASP A 115 13.16 -4.97 4.16
N LYS A 116 13.32 -5.39 5.42
CA LYS A 116 12.23 -5.41 6.42
C LYS A 116 12.52 -4.61 7.67
N SER A 117 13.76 -4.18 7.88
CA SER A 117 14.20 -3.51 9.08
C SER A 117 14.82 -2.15 8.80
N VAL A 118 14.59 -1.25 9.75
CA VAL A 118 15.09 0.12 9.76
C VAL A 118 15.62 0.42 11.16
N TYR A 119 16.57 1.34 11.25
CA TYR A 119 17.10 1.82 12.53
C TYR A 119 17.27 3.33 12.51
N PHE A 120 17.22 3.93 13.70
CA PHE A 120 17.45 5.35 13.90
C PHE A 120 18.90 5.59 14.32
N GLU A 121 19.56 6.51 13.64
CA GLU A 121 20.84 7.07 14.09
C GLU A 121 20.68 7.78 15.46
N PRO A 122 21.79 8.08 16.16
CA PRO A 122 21.76 8.89 17.37
C PRO A 122 21.09 10.25 17.13
N PRO A 123 20.37 10.79 18.14
CA PRO A 123 19.71 12.08 18.02
C PRO A 123 20.72 13.22 17.87
N VAL A 124 20.33 14.20 17.04
CA VAL A 124 21.08 15.42 16.80
C VAL A 124 20.17 16.60 17.12
N SER A 125 20.55 17.39 18.12
CA SER A 125 19.84 18.62 18.47
C SER A 125 19.93 19.65 17.36
N ILE A 126 18.82 20.33 17.08
CA ILE A 126 18.75 21.35 16.02
C ILE A 126 18.04 22.62 16.49
N LYS A 127 18.44 23.72 15.86
CA LYS A 127 17.72 24.98 15.88
C LYS A 127 17.39 25.38 14.44
N PRO A 128 16.13 25.24 14.01
CA PRO A 128 15.68 25.71 12.71
C PRO A 128 15.98 27.21 12.51
N PRO A 129 16.34 27.64 11.28
CA PRO A 129 16.41 26.85 10.05
C PRO A 129 17.60 25.89 10.04
N HIS A 130 17.37 24.62 9.70
CA HIS A 130 18.42 23.61 9.66
C HIS A 130 18.22 22.65 8.48
N LYS A 131 19.30 22.35 7.74
CA LYS A 131 19.26 21.42 6.62
C LYS A 131 19.60 20.01 7.09
N VAL A 132 18.66 19.08 6.95
CA VAL A 132 18.90 17.67 7.24
C VAL A 132 19.30 16.96 5.94
N ASN A 133 20.49 16.37 5.91
CA ASN A 133 21.02 15.67 4.73
C ASN A 133 20.58 14.19 4.71
N SER A 134 19.27 13.95 4.77
CA SER A 134 18.66 12.62 4.67
C SER A 134 17.29 12.71 4.03
N ASP A 135 16.90 11.67 3.29
CA ASP A 135 15.58 11.57 2.70
C ASP A 135 14.50 11.28 3.75
N PHE A 136 14.87 10.57 4.82
CA PHE A 136 13.98 10.18 5.91
C PHE A 136 14.63 10.49 7.26
N PHE A 137 13.92 11.22 8.11
CA PHE A 137 14.36 11.51 9.47
C PHE A 137 13.16 11.72 10.38
N HIS A 138 13.26 11.26 11.62
CA HIS A 138 12.28 11.54 12.66
C HIS A 138 12.61 12.88 13.31
N LEU A 139 11.62 13.75 13.46
CA LEU A 139 11.79 15.07 14.07
C LEU A 139 10.87 15.17 15.29
N THR A 140 11.50 15.42 16.43
CA THR A 140 10.80 15.56 17.70
C THR A 140 11.15 16.91 18.32
N CYS A 141 10.16 17.62 18.82
CA CYS A 141 10.34 18.85 19.59
C CYS A 141 9.54 18.80 20.88
N THR A 142 10.20 19.19 21.97
CA THR A 142 9.64 19.17 23.32
C THR A 142 9.61 20.56 23.93
N ASP A 143 8.65 20.80 24.82
CA ASP A 143 8.68 21.97 25.69
C ASP A 143 9.78 21.85 26.76
N LEU A 144 10.01 22.92 27.55
CA LEU A 144 10.94 22.91 28.70
C LEU A 144 10.59 21.89 29.80
N ARG A 145 9.37 21.32 29.77
CA ARG A 145 8.90 20.30 30.71
C ARG A 145 9.10 18.88 30.15
N GLY A 146 9.58 18.75 28.92
CA GLY A 146 9.79 17.48 28.23
C GLY A 146 8.55 16.92 27.50
N ASN A 147 7.46 17.68 27.40
CA ASN A 147 6.27 17.25 26.66
C ASN A 147 6.49 17.40 25.15
N ALA A 148 6.18 16.37 24.37
CA ALA A 148 6.26 16.43 22.91
C ALA A 148 5.20 17.40 22.34
N ILE A 149 5.67 18.46 21.69
CA ILE A 149 4.86 19.44 20.94
C ILE A 149 4.70 18.99 19.49
N PHE A 150 5.76 18.39 18.95
CA PHE A 150 5.81 17.94 17.57
C PHE A 150 6.57 16.63 17.51
N ASP A 151 6.00 15.62 16.88
CA ASP A 151 6.61 14.30 16.76
C ASP A 151 6.18 13.63 15.47
N LYS A 152 7.00 13.73 14.42
CA LYS A 152 6.65 13.21 13.09
C LYS A 152 7.87 12.68 12.34
N LEU A 153 7.63 11.63 11.55
CA LEU A 153 8.56 11.21 10.49
C LEU A 153 8.48 12.21 9.34
N MET A 154 9.60 12.84 9.04
CA MET A 154 9.76 13.82 7.97
C MET A 154 10.39 13.15 6.74
N THR A 155 9.95 13.61 5.57
CA THR A 155 10.56 13.26 4.29
C THR A 155 11.14 14.51 3.63
N SER A 156 12.31 14.36 3.02
CA SER A 156 12.99 15.41 2.26
C SER A 156 13.74 14.78 1.09
N VAL A 157 14.33 15.60 0.22
CA VAL A 157 15.20 15.12 -0.86
C VAL A 157 16.62 15.59 -0.57
N ALA A 158 17.46 14.67 -0.13
CA ALA A 158 18.87 14.92 0.13
C ALA A 158 19.65 15.01 -1.19
N LYS A 159 19.56 16.16 -1.87
CA LYS A 159 20.17 16.40 -3.21
C LYS A 159 21.66 16.04 -3.30
N GLN A 160 22.40 16.09 -2.20
CA GLN A 160 23.84 15.77 -2.18
C GLN A 160 24.12 14.26 -2.35
N LEU A 161 23.15 13.39 -2.06
CA LEU A 161 23.28 11.95 -2.23
C LEU A 161 23.00 11.50 -3.67
N THR A 162 22.48 12.38 -4.52
CA THR A 162 22.17 12.07 -5.93
C THR A 162 23.47 12.03 -6.74
N LYS A 163 24.04 10.83 -6.92
CA LYS A 163 25.35 10.60 -7.54
C LYS A 163 25.50 11.10 -9.00
N ARG A 164 24.41 11.50 -9.67
CA ARG A 164 24.41 12.00 -11.05
C ARG A 164 23.25 12.97 -11.29
N SER A 165 23.43 14.26 -11.01
CA SER A 165 22.64 15.29 -11.70
C SER A 165 23.37 15.65 -12.99
N VAL A 166 23.04 15.00 -14.10
CA VAL A 166 23.38 15.56 -15.41
C VAL A 166 22.54 16.82 -15.55
N PRO A 167 23.12 17.99 -15.88
CA PRO A 167 22.32 19.17 -16.14
C PRO A 167 21.30 18.83 -17.23
N VAL A 168 20.02 19.02 -16.91
CA VAL A 168 18.93 18.82 -17.89
C VAL A 168 19.19 19.84 -19.00
N GLN A 169 19.60 19.36 -20.17
CA GLN A 169 19.69 20.19 -21.36
C GLN A 169 18.27 20.67 -21.70
N GLY A 170 18.16 21.86 -22.30
CA GLY A 170 16.84 22.40 -22.66
C GLY A 170 16.06 21.42 -23.52
N GLU A 171 14.74 21.37 -23.32
CA GLU A 171 13.88 20.47 -24.09
C GLU A 171 14.09 20.70 -25.59
N SER A 172 14.39 19.63 -26.31
CA SER A 172 14.46 19.64 -27.77
C SER A 172 13.59 18.52 -28.31
N ALA A 173 13.24 18.58 -29.59
CA ALA A 173 12.45 17.51 -30.23
C ALA A 173 13.11 16.12 -30.07
N ASP A 174 14.43 16.09 -29.95
CA ASP A 174 15.23 14.87 -29.76
C ASP A 174 15.47 14.53 -28.28
N GLN A 175 15.06 15.39 -27.35
CA GLN A 175 15.29 15.26 -25.90
C GLN A 175 13.99 15.51 -25.12
N LEU A 176 13.13 14.49 -25.11
CA LEU A 176 11.88 14.51 -24.36
C LEU A 176 12.12 14.24 -22.87
N SER A 177 11.52 15.09 -22.02
CA SER A 177 11.36 14.81 -20.60
C SER A 177 10.34 13.69 -20.40
N VAL A 178 10.76 12.56 -19.81
CA VAL A 178 9.86 11.43 -19.51
C VAL A 178 9.60 11.35 -18.01
N PHE A 179 8.33 11.43 -17.62
CA PHE A 179 7.88 11.17 -16.26
C PHE A 179 7.24 9.80 -16.16
N MET A 180 7.82 8.91 -15.36
CA MET A 180 7.27 7.59 -15.08
C MET A 180 6.65 7.58 -13.70
N PHE A 181 5.38 7.19 -13.62
CA PHE A 181 4.64 7.06 -12.38
C PHE A 181 4.11 5.63 -12.25
N GLY A 182 4.42 4.98 -11.12
CA GLY A 182 3.99 3.62 -10.82
C GLY A 182 3.10 3.61 -9.59
N LEU A 183 1.99 2.87 -9.67
CA LEU A 183 1.16 2.51 -8.53
C LEU A 183 1.33 1.03 -8.27
N ASP A 184 1.81 0.68 -7.09
CA ASP A 184 1.92 -0.72 -6.67
C ASP A 184 0.54 -1.29 -6.33
N SER A 185 0.37 -2.60 -6.55
CA SER A 185 -0.73 -3.42 -6.03
C SER A 185 -2.13 -3.00 -6.49
N VAL A 186 -2.23 -2.30 -7.63
CA VAL A 186 -3.51 -1.93 -8.24
C VAL A 186 -3.72 -2.64 -9.57
N SER A 187 -4.82 -3.39 -9.67
CA SER A 187 -5.28 -3.89 -10.97
C SER A 187 -5.97 -2.78 -11.77
N ARG A 188 -6.06 -2.92 -13.10
CA ARG A 188 -6.86 -2.01 -13.94
C ARG A 188 -8.30 -1.90 -13.43
N SER A 189 -8.94 -3.02 -13.11
CA SER A 189 -10.32 -3.04 -12.61
C SER A 189 -10.46 -2.34 -11.26
N THR A 190 -9.47 -2.50 -10.36
CA THR A 190 -9.46 -1.77 -9.09
C THR A 190 -9.27 -0.27 -9.30
N SER A 191 -8.42 0.14 -10.24
CA SER A 191 -8.20 1.54 -10.58
C SER A 191 -9.48 2.20 -11.12
N ILE A 192 -10.22 1.51 -12.00
CA ILE A 192 -11.52 1.98 -12.49
C ILE A 192 -12.53 2.18 -11.35
N ARG A 193 -12.57 1.25 -10.39
CA ARG A 193 -13.52 1.31 -9.27
C ARG A 193 -13.14 2.35 -8.21
N LYS A 194 -11.86 2.39 -7.81
CA LYS A 194 -11.39 3.14 -6.64
C LYS A 194 -10.73 4.48 -6.97
N LEU A 195 -10.31 4.68 -8.22
CA LEU A 195 -9.69 5.92 -8.69
C LEU A 195 -10.43 6.50 -9.91
N PRO A 196 -11.77 6.65 -9.88
CA PRO A 196 -12.55 7.05 -11.05
C PRO A 196 -12.16 8.43 -11.56
N ARG A 197 -11.81 9.37 -10.67
CA ARG A 197 -11.35 10.72 -11.05
C ARG A 197 -10.00 10.67 -11.77
N THR A 198 -9.07 9.84 -11.29
CA THR A 198 -7.75 9.67 -11.91
C THR A 198 -7.88 9.04 -13.29
N ILE A 199 -8.65 7.96 -13.42
CA ILE A 199 -8.88 7.31 -14.71
C ILE A 199 -9.50 8.30 -15.70
N ARG A 200 -10.52 9.05 -15.27
CA ARG A 200 -11.14 10.08 -16.11
C ARG A 200 -10.14 11.12 -16.58
N PHE A 201 -9.33 11.67 -15.67
CA PHE A 201 -8.28 12.63 -16.02
C PHE A 201 -7.28 12.06 -17.02
N LEU A 202 -6.81 10.84 -16.80
CA LEU A 202 -5.87 10.17 -17.71
C LEU A 202 -6.48 10.00 -19.11
N THR A 203 -7.70 9.48 -19.22
CA THR A 203 -8.30 9.16 -20.52
C THR A 203 -8.87 10.36 -21.26
N GLU A 204 -9.47 11.31 -20.55
CA GLU A 204 -10.19 12.44 -21.15
C GLU A 204 -9.29 13.67 -21.32
N GLU A 205 -8.49 14.02 -20.31
CA GLU A 205 -7.65 15.22 -20.33
C GLU A 205 -6.29 14.93 -20.98
N LEU A 206 -5.59 13.90 -20.51
CA LEU A 206 -4.27 13.54 -21.03
C LEU A 206 -4.31 12.66 -22.28
N ARG A 207 -5.50 12.19 -22.68
CA ARG A 207 -5.69 11.25 -23.81
C ARG A 207 -4.77 10.03 -23.71
N ALA A 208 -4.58 9.54 -22.48
CA ALA A 208 -3.71 8.42 -22.20
C ALA A 208 -4.21 7.14 -22.89
N TYR A 209 -3.28 6.33 -23.36
CA TYR A 209 -3.58 5.04 -23.95
C TYR A 209 -3.72 3.95 -22.88
N ASP A 210 -4.88 3.31 -22.80
CA ASP A 210 -5.18 2.23 -21.84
C ASP A 210 -4.83 0.85 -22.43
N PHE A 211 -3.72 0.27 -21.95
CA PHE A 211 -3.27 -1.07 -22.32
C PHE A 211 -4.13 -2.17 -21.68
N LYS A 212 -5.30 -2.42 -22.28
CA LYS A 212 -6.22 -3.48 -21.84
C LYS A 212 -5.55 -4.86 -21.92
N GLY A 213 -5.62 -5.62 -20.83
CA GLY A 213 -5.08 -6.98 -20.77
C GLY A 213 -3.63 -7.11 -20.32
N TYR A 214 -2.91 -5.99 -20.17
CA TYR A 214 -1.55 -5.96 -19.64
C TYR A 214 -1.55 -5.97 -18.10
N MET A 215 -2.14 -7.02 -17.51
CA MET A 215 -2.10 -7.25 -16.07
C MET A 215 -1.52 -8.64 -15.79
N LYS A 216 -0.39 -8.67 -15.07
CA LYS A 216 0.18 -9.93 -14.58
C LYS A 216 -0.42 -10.20 -13.20
N VAL A 217 -1.27 -11.22 -13.11
CA VAL A 217 -1.73 -11.74 -11.82
C VAL A 217 -0.88 -12.98 -11.55
N TRP A 218 -0.05 -12.94 -10.51
CA TRP A 218 0.64 -14.13 -9.99
C TRP A 218 -0.18 -14.74 -8.85
#